data_AF-A0A537LLD8-F1
#
_entry.id   AF-A0A537LLD8-F1
#
_cell.length_a   1.000
_cell.length_b   1.000
_cell.length_c   1.000
_cell.angle_alpha   90.00
_cell.angle_beta   90.00
_cell.angle_gamma   90.00
#
_symmetry.space_group_name_H-M   'P 1'
#
loop_
_entity.id
_entity.type
_entity.pdbx_description
1 polymer ?
#
loop_
_entity_poly.entity_id
_entity_poly.type
_entity_poly.pdbx_seq_one_letter_code
_entity_poly.pdbx_strand_id
1 'polypeptide(L)'
;MTTAQPAADSSRRRQWARRLLLIYAVGVLLFVYVPPTYMLLISFNPGLLPHLPSLSHLSVKWYSILFSEERMIAAFKASVVTGIATALITTVLAVLASLAYLRSV
;
A
#
# COMPACT_ATOMS: atom_id res chain seq x y z
N MET A 1 -39.79 -4.39 40.87
CA MET A 1 -38.42 -4.56 41.39
C MET A 1 -37.48 -4.64 40.20
N THR A 2 -36.86 -3.51 39.87
CA THR A 2 -36.02 -3.31 38.68
C THR A 2 -34.59 -3.73 38.98
N THR A 3 -34.12 -4.84 38.41
CA THR A 3 -32.69 -5.20 38.42
C THR A 3 -31.98 -4.51 37.26
N ALA A 4 -31.35 -3.37 37.53
CA ALA A 4 -30.53 -2.63 36.58
C ALA A 4 -29.08 -3.16 36.55
N GLN A 5 -28.55 -3.26 35.33
CA GLN A 5 -27.15 -3.13 34.87
C GLN A 5 -26.12 -4.27 34.99
N PRO A 6 -25.76 -4.87 33.84
CA PRO A 6 -24.42 -5.40 33.54
C PRO A 6 -23.70 -4.51 32.48
N ALA A 7 -23.70 -3.19 32.65
CA ALA A 7 -23.10 -2.28 31.66
C ALA A 7 -21.56 -2.26 31.66
N ALA A 8 -20.92 -2.64 32.77
CA ALA A 8 -19.48 -2.45 32.99
C ALA A 8 -18.56 -3.52 32.36
N ASP A 9 -19.04 -4.75 32.15
CA ASP A 9 -18.22 -5.83 31.55
C ASP A 9 -18.10 -5.71 30.02
N SER A 10 -19.20 -5.28 29.37
CA SER A 10 -19.24 -5.15 27.90
C SER A 10 -18.24 -4.12 27.36
N SER A 11 -17.93 -3.07 28.13
CA SER A 11 -17.00 -2.01 27.72
C SER A 11 -15.54 -2.48 27.78
N ARG A 12 -15.13 -3.21 28.83
CA ARG A 12 -13.78 -3.80 28.92
C ARG A 12 -13.56 -4.82 27.82
N ARG A 13 -14.49 -5.76 27.62
CA ARG A 13 -14.36 -6.78 26.56
C ARG A 13 -14.23 -6.15 25.17
N ARG A 14 -15.01 -5.11 24.87
CA ARG A 14 -14.88 -4.33 23.63
C ARG A 14 -13.54 -3.61 23.51
N GLN A 15 -13.00 -3.03 24.59
CA GLN A 15 -11.69 -2.39 24.58
C GLN A 15 -10.55 -3.39 24.33
N TRP A 16 -10.61 -4.58 24.93
CA TRP A 16 -9.63 -5.66 24.67
C TRP A 16 -9.72 -6.17 23.24
N ALA A 17 -10.93 -6.46 22.74
CA ALA A 17 -11.14 -6.84 21.35
C ALA A 17 -10.62 -5.77 20.38
N ARG A 18 -10.89 -4.48 20.65
CA ARG A 18 -10.35 -3.38 19.84
C ARG A 18 -8.83 -3.33 19.87
N ARG A 19 -8.20 -3.51 21.04
CA ARG A 19 -6.72 -3.54 21.14
C ARG A 19 -6.13 -4.71 20.36
N LEU A 20 -6.73 -5.90 20.46
CA LEU A 20 -6.30 -7.07 19.70
C LEU A 20 -6.45 -6.86 18.20
N LEU A 21 -7.59 -6.31 17.76
CA LEU A 21 -7.81 -5.94 16.37
C LEU A 21 -6.80 -4.91 15.88
N LEU A 22 -6.47 -3.91 16.70
CA LEU A 22 -5.46 -2.91 16.36
C LEU A 22 -4.07 -3.53 16.23
N ILE A 23 -3.66 -4.39 17.18
CA ILE A 23 -2.37 -5.09 17.12
C ILE A 23 -2.31 -5.98 15.88
N TYR A 24 -3.38 -6.72 15.60
CA TYR A 24 -3.48 -7.55 14.40
C TYR A 24 -3.38 -6.71 13.12
N ALA A 25 -4.15 -5.62 13.01
CA ALA A 25 -4.11 -4.73 11.86
C ALA A 25 -2.72 -4.11 11.66
N VAL A 26 -2.06 -3.65 12.74
CA VAL A 26 -0.69 -3.13 12.69
C VAL A 26 0.30 -4.23 12.29
N GLY A 27 0.17 -5.44 12.82
CA GLY A 27 1.02 -6.57 12.46
C GLY A 27 0.91 -6.95 10.98
N VAL A 28 -0.31 -7.00 10.45
CA VAL A 28 -0.56 -7.23 9.01
C VAL A 28 0.01 -6.09 8.18
N LEU A 29 -0.19 -4.84 8.60
CA LEU A 29 0.34 -3.68 7.90
C LEU A 29 1.88 -3.73 7.87
N LEU A 30 2.53 -3.98 9.01
CA LEU A 30 3.99 -4.17 9.05
C LEU A 30 4.43 -5.29 8.13
N PHE A 31 3.77 -6.45 8.15
CA PHE A 31 4.12 -7.57 7.27
C PHE A 31 4.05 -7.20 5.78
N VAL A 32 3.01 -6.45 5.36
CA VAL A 32 2.84 -6.02 3.96
C VAL A 32 3.84 -4.93 3.57
N TYR A 33 4.15 -3.99 4.47
CA TYR A 33 4.98 -2.83 4.16
C TYR A 33 6.48 -3.04 4.41
N VAL A 34 6.88 -3.96 5.30
CA VAL A 34 8.30 -4.24 5.59
C VAL A 34 9.09 -4.61 4.32
N PRO A 35 8.64 -5.53 3.44
CA PRO A 35 9.43 -5.90 2.26
C PRO A 35 9.60 -4.75 1.24
N PRO A 36 8.53 -4.02 0.84
CA PRO A 36 8.68 -2.85 -0.03
C PRO A 36 9.54 -1.75 0.60
N THR A 37 9.35 -1.46 1.88
CA THR A 37 10.16 -0.43 2.58
C THR A 37 11.62 -0.85 2.66
N TYR A 38 11.92 -2.11 2.96
CA TYR A 38 13.29 -2.63 2.92
C TYR A 38 13.93 -2.46 1.54
N MET A 39 13.18 -2.74 0.47
CA MET A 39 13.63 -2.51 -0.90
C MET A 39 13.92 -1.02 -1.19
N LEU A 40 13.08 -0.11 -0.67
CA LEU A 40 13.32 1.33 -0.75
C LEU A 40 14.59 1.76 -0.01
N LEU A 41 14.84 1.22 1.20
CA LEU A 41 16.06 1.52 1.97
C LEU A 41 17.33 1.10 1.20
N ILE A 42 17.32 -0.07 0.56
CA ILE A 42 18.43 -0.52 -0.29
C ILE A 42 18.65 0.41 -1.48
N SER A 43 17.58 1.01 -2.04
CA SER A 43 17.72 1.92 -3.18
C SER A 43 18.57 3.16 -2.90
N PHE A 44 18.76 3.52 -1.61
CA PHE A 44 19.63 4.61 -1.19
C PHE A 44 21.07 4.16 -0.87
N ASN A 45 21.37 2.87 -1.01
CA ASN A 45 22.72 2.34 -0.83
C ASN A 45 23.54 2.52 -2.12
N PRO A 46 24.74 3.11 -2.07
CA PRO A 46 25.59 3.30 -3.26
C PRO A 46 26.20 2.00 -3.80
N GLY A 47 26.19 0.91 -3.01
CA GLY A 47 26.77 -0.38 -3.38
C GLY A 47 25.89 -1.19 -4.35
N LEU A 48 26.54 -1.85 -5.32
CA LEU A 48 25.93 -2.71 -6.34
C LEU A 48 25.47 -4.09 -5.82
N LEU A 49 26.02 -4.52 -4.68
CA LEU A 49 25.70 -5.79 -4.03
C LEU A 49 24.84 -5.50 -2.78
N PRO A 50 23.86 -6.35 -2.42
CA PRO A 50 23.12 -6.23 -1.16
C PRO A 50 24.02 -6.70 0.01
N HIS A 51 25.02 -5.90 0.34
CA HIS A 51 25.85 -6.07 1.54
C HIS A 51 25.61 -4.90 2.48
N LEU A 52 25.90 -5.15 3.77
CA LEU A 52 25.63 -4.23 4.88
C LEU A 52 25.99 -2.77 4.51
N PRO A 53 25.01 -1.85 4.47
CA PRO A 53 25.27 -0.45 4.17
C PRO A 53 26.23 0.11 5.20
N SER A 54 27.35 0.70 4.78
CA SER A 54 28.01 1.68 5.63
C SER A 54 27.06 2.87 5.75
N LEU A 55 26.58 3.14 6.97
CA LEU A 55 25.59 4.18 7.28
C LEU A 55 26.06 5.62 6.95
N SER A 56 27.24 5.78 6.33
CA SER A 56 27.88 7.06 6.05
C SER A 56 27.54 7.67 4.69
N HIS A 57 26.87 6.94 3.77
CA HIS A 57 26.63 7.45 2.41
C HIS A 57 25.22 7.14 1.88
N LEU A 58 24.23 7.96 2.27
CA LEU A 58 22.94 7.98 1.57
C LEU A 58 23.18 8.49 0.13
N SER A 59 22.81 7.68 -0.89
CA SER A 59 23.11 7.98 -2.29
C SER A 59 21.86 8.00 -3.15
N VAL A 60 21.76 9.03 -4.00
CA VAL A 60 20.66 9.21 -4.97
C VAL A 60 21.16 8.95 -6.40
N LYS A 61 22.39 8.40 -6.54
CA LYS A 61 23.10 8.20 -7.82
C LYS A 61 22.30 7.38 -8.84
N TRP A 62 21.61 6.34 -8.38
CA TRP A 62 20.83 5.47 -9.27
C TRP A 62 19.62 6.18 -9.86
N TYR A 63 18.99 7.08 -9.09
CA TYR A 63 17.91 7.91 -9.62
C TYR A 63 18.42 8.87 -10.69
N SER A 64 19.59 9.51 -10.51
CA SER A 64 20.14 10.39 -11.55
C SER A 64 20.48 9.63 -12.84
N ILE A 65 21.00 8.41 -12.74
CA ILE A 65 21.26 7.54 -13.90
C ILE A 65 19.94 7.10 -14.56
N LEU A 66 18.91 6.81 -13.76
CA LEU A 66 17.59 6.45 -14.25
C LEU A 66 16.97 7.58 -15.07
N PHE A 67 17.15 8.83 -14.64
CA PHE A 67 16.64 10.01 -15.34
C PHE A 67 17.49 10.42 -16.56
N SER A 68 18.76 10.01 -16.66
CA SER A 68 19.54 10.26 -17.88
C SER A 68 19.16 9.33 -19.04
N GLU A 69 18.50 8.21 -18.76
CA GLU A 69 18.14 7.21 -19.77
C GLU A 69 16.75 7.50 -20.38
N GLU A 70 16.74 8.10 -21.58
CA GLU A 70 15.51 8.46 -22.29
C GLU A 70 14.59 7.26 -22.54
N ARG A 71 15.17 6.08 -22.84
CA ARG A 71 14.39 4.84 -23.05
C ARG A 71 13.61 4.43 -21.80
N MET A 72 14.21 4.60 -20.63
CA MET A 72 13.57 4.30 -19.36
C MET A 72 12.39 5.26 -19.11
N ILE A 73 12.61 6.56 -19.31
CA ILE A 73 11.56 7.57 -19.17
C ILE A 73 10.42 7.33 -20.16
N ALA A 74 10.73 7.01 -21.42
CA ALA A 74 9.74 6.73 -22.44
C ALA A 74 8.88 5.51 -22.08
N ALA A 75 9.51 4.41 -21.61
CA ALA A 75 8.80 3.21 -21.16
C ALA A 75 7.93 3.48 -19.92
N PHE A 76 8.42 4.28 -18.98
CA PHE A 76 7.64 4.73 -17.83
C PHE A 76 6.40 5.52 -18.24
N LYS A 77 6.56 6.51 -19.14
CA LYS A 77 5.45 7.30 -19.68
C LYS A 77 4.42 6.43 -20.39
N ALA A 78 4.86 5.48 -21.22
CA ALA A 78 3.97 4.54 -21.89
C ALA A 78 3.15 3.74 -20.87
N SER A 79 3.80 3.20 -19.84
CA SER A 79 3.14 2.44 -18.77
C SER A 79 2.10 3.28 -18.01
N VAL A 80 2.43 4.54 -17.70
CA VAL A 80 1.50 5.47 -17.02
C VAL A 80 0.29 5.78 -17.90
N VAL A 81 0.51 6.12 -19.17
CA VAL A 81 -0.58 6.44 -20.10
C VAL A 81 -1.49 5.23 -20.31
N THR A 82 -0.90 4.06 -20.57
CA THR A 82 -1.67 2.81 -20.72
C THR A 82 -2.43 2.48 -19.44
N GLY A 83 -1.80 2.56 -18.27
CA GLY A 83 -2.45 2.27 -16.99
C GLY A 83 -3.65 3.18 -16.71
N ILE A 84 -3.51 4.49 -16.93
CA ILE A 84 -4.60 5.46 -16.73
C ILE A 84 -5.72 5.23 -17.73
N ALA A 85 -5.39 5.04 -19.02
CA ALA A 85 -6.38 4.79 -20.06
C ALA A 85 -7.20 3.53 -19.75
N THR A 86 -6.53 2.43 -19.38
CA THR A 86 -7.19 1.19 -18.98
C THR A 86 -8.05 1.39 -17.73
N ALA A 87 -7.53 2.05 -16.68
CA ALA A 87 -8.29 2.30 -15.46
C ALA A 87 -9.59 3.07 -15.74
N LEU A 88 -9.52 4.13 -16.56
CA LEU A 88 -10.70 4.94 -16.90
C LEU A 88 -11.72 4.15 -17.72
N ILE A 89 -11.27 3.49 -18.79
CA ILE A 89 -12.16 2.70 -19.66
C ILE A 89 -12.82 1.58 -18.85
N THR A 90 -12.04 0.81 -18.10
CA THR A 90 -12.56 -0.28 -17.26
C THR A 90 -13.51 0.24 -16.18
N THR A 91 -13.23 1.38 -15.54
CA THR A 91 -14.12 1.96 -14.52
C THR A 91 -15.47 2.36 -15.14
N VAL A 92 -15.46 3.03 -16.29
CA VAL A 92 -16.70 3.41 -16.99
C VAL A 92 -17.50 2.18 -17.37
N LEU A 93 -16.86 1.18 -18.00
CA LEU A 93 -17.52 -0.06 -18.38
C LEU A 93 -18.07 -0.82 -17.17
N ALA A 94 -17.30 -0.90 -16.08
CA ALA A 94 -17.73 -1.59 -14.84
C ALA A 94 -18.94 -0.90 -14.20
N VAL A 95 -18.95 0.44 -14.15
CA VAL A 95 -20.08 1.22 -13.62
C VAL A 95 -21.32 1.01 -14.48
N LEU A 96 -21.20 1.10 -15.82
CA LEU A 96 -22.31 0.86 -16.72
C LEU A 96 -22.85 -0.58 -16.62
N ALA A 97 -21.96 -1.57 -16.54
CA ALA A 97 -22.33 -2.97 -16.36
C ALA A 97 -23.08 -3.19 -15.03
N SER A 98 -22.61 -2.58 -13.94
CA SER A 98 -23.28 -2.64 -12.65
C SER A 98 -24.68 -2.02 -12.70
N LEU A 99 -24.84 -0.85 -13.32
CA LEU A 99 -26.14 -0.19 -13.47
C LEU A 99 -27.11 -1.01 -14.32
N ALA A 100 -26.64 -1.61 -15.42
CA ALA A 100 -27.45 -2.48 -16.26
C ALA A 100 -27.91 -3.73 -15.48
N TYR A 101 -27.01 -4.34 -14.71
CA TYR A 101 -27.34 -5.49 -13.87
C TYR A 101 -28.44 -5.15 -12.85
N LEU A 102 -28.32 -4.01 -12.15
CA LEU A 102 -29.35 -3.55 -11.20
C LEU A 102 -30.70 -3.27 -11.86
N ARG A 103 -30.72 -2.85 -13.13
CA ARG A 103 -31.97 -2.61 -13.87
C ARG A 103 -32.63 -3.89 -14.37
N SER A 104 -31.82 -4.94 -14.62
CA SER A 104 -32.24 -6.22 -15.18
C SER A 104 -32.76 -7.25 -14.17
N VAL A 105 -32.48 -7.02 -12.88
CA VAL A 105 -33.00 -7.79 -11.73
C VAL A 105 -34.24 -7.09 -11.18
#